data_AF-A0A4S2RE41-F1
#
_entry.id   AF-A0A4S2RE41-F1
#
_cell.length_a   1.000
_cell.length_b   1.000
_cell.length_c   1.000
_cell.angle_alpha   90.00
_cell.angle_beta   90.00
_cell.angle_gamma   90.00
#
_symmetry.space_group_name_H-M   'P 1'
#
loop_
_entity.id
_entity.type
_entity.pdbx_description
1 polymer ?
#
loop_
_entity_poly.entity_id
_entity_poly.type
_entity_poly.pdbx_seq_one_letter_code
_entity_poly.pdbx_strand_id
1 'polypeptide(L)'
;MTAIPRPTGNAARIVDRLLLAYTWFAQLVALFVYAVITAGSPIWARMWSDEPLNTTFLGVFAASIAPLWLISLREEQKSFYDRRAHRANQNMSVFAHLAVLFVAALSASTYPNRIGYWFALALFAFNAAATWRAWMRSRFLPAEDQAVIDALQAREDQKAAAIHDASQKELRRQRLSAVLESLGYQLTEPEPSTAPTVHDEPDVRWQIPARKHAPLVYFIRNGNRLKIGTTTDLKRRIRTLALRAENVALLLDGGQPRERELHKQFTDLRVGNTEWFAYEGALINFIADQNRIARKEEGQ
;
A
#
# COMPACT_ATOMS: atom_id res chain seq x y z
N MET A 1 12.91 17.15 23.09
CA MET A 1 13.24 15.91 23.82
C MET A 1 14.05 15.02 22.89
N THR A 2 15.37 15.05 23.01
CA THR A 2 16.29 14.17 22.30
C THR A 2 16.33 12.84 23.05
N ALA A 3 15.62 11.83 22.53
CA ALA A 3 15.74 10.48 23.04
C ALA A 3 17.18 10.02 22.83
N ILE A 4 17.95 9.91 23.91
CA ILE A 4 19.29 9.33 23.89
C ILE A 4 19.11 7.89 23.40
N PRO A 5 19.71 7.48 22.27
CA PRO A 5 19.62 6.11 21.80
C PRO A 5 20.17 5.23 22.92
N ARG A 6 19.34 4.37 23.51
CA ARG A 6 19.81 3.39 24.49
C ARG A 6 20.86 2.54 23.76
N PRO A 7 22.13 2.55 24.17
CA PRO A 7 23.10 1.64 23.60
C PRO A 7 22.61 0.23 23.97
N THR A 8 22.10 -0.50 22.99
CA THR A 8 21.91 -1.94 23.12
C THR A 8 23.31 -2.49 23.39
N GLY A 9 23.58 -2.82 24.66
CA GLY A 9 24.90 -3.26 25.09
C GLY A 9 25.39 -4.43 24.23
N ASN A 10 26.70 -4.64 24.17
CA ASN A 10 27.32 -5.72 23.38
C ASN A 10 26.64 -7.09 23.61
N ALA A 11 26.15 -7.34 24.83
CA ALA A 11 25.37 -8.52 25.18
C ALA A 11 24.09 -8.69 24.34
N ALA A 12 23.27 -7.65 24.16
CA ALA A 12 22.05 -7.73 23.36
C ALA A 12 22.35 -8.04 21.89
N ARG A 13 23.43 -7.46 21.35
CA ARG A 13 23.90 -7.77 19.98
C ARG A 13 24.39 -9.21 19.84
N ILE A 14 25.06 -9.76 20.86
CA ILE A 14 25.52 -11.15 20.87
C ILE A 14 24.31 -12.11 20.91
N VAL A 15 23.35 -11.85 21.80
CA VAL A 15 22.12 -12.65 21.92
C VAL A 15 21.33 -12.65 20.61
N ASP A 16 21.17 -11.48 19.97
CA ASP A 16 20.48 -11.36 18.68
C ASP A 16 21.16 -12.18 17.57
N ARG A 17 22.50 -12.16 17.51
CA ARG A 17 23.27 -12.97 16.55
C ARG A 17 23.13 -14.47 16.81
N LEU A 18 23.10 -14.89 18.08
CA LEU A 18 22.90 -16.30 18.44
C LEU A 18 21.50 -16.77 18.08
N LEU A 19 20.48 -15.95 18.34
CA LEU A 19 19.10 -16.25 17.94
C LEU A 19 18.94 -16.34 16.43
N LEU A 20 19.54 -15.41 15.68
CA LEU A 20 19.55 -15.43 14.22
C LEU A 20 20.26 -16.68 13.68
N ALA A 21 21.41 -17.05 14.25
CA ALA A 21 22.13 -18.25 13.86
C ALA A 21 21.31 -19.51 14.12
N TYR A 22 20.64 -19.59 15.29
CA TYR A 22 19.76 -20.70 15.64
C TYR A 22 18.55 -20.79 14.69
N THR A 23 17.91 -19.67 14.35
CA THR A 23 16.75 -19.68 13.45
C THR A 23 17.14 -20.14 12.06
N TRP A 24 18.27 -19.65 11.52
CA TRP A 24 18.79 -20.12 10.23
C TRP A 24 19.18 -21.60 10.27
N PHE A 25 19.79 -22.05 11.36
CA PHE A 25 20.09 -23.46 11.56
C PHE A 25 18.82 -24.32 11.53
N ALA A 26 17.75 -23.90 12.19
CA ALA A 26 16.45 -24.60 12.14
C ALA A 26 15.88 -24.67 10.71
N GLN A 27 16.01 -23.60 9.91
CA GLN A 27 15.59 -23.62 8.49
C GLN A 27 16.43 -24.61 7.67
N LEU A 28 17.74 -24.64 7.88
CA LEU A 28 18.66 -25.55 7.18
C LEU A 28 18.40 -27.01 7.55
N VAL A 29 18.10 -27.30 8.82
CA VAL A 29 17.71 -28.64 9.28
C VAL A 29 16.40 -29.07 8.61
N ALA A 30 15.39 -28.21 8.56
CA ALA A 30 14.13 -28.50 7.88
C ALA A 30 14.35 -28.73 6.37
N LEU A 31 15.17 -27.90 5.71
CA LEU A 31 15.54 -28.07 4.31
C LEU A 31 16.24 -29.43 4.07
N PHE A 32 17.19 -29.79 4.93
CA PHE A 32 17.90 -31.05 4.85
C PHE A 32 16.95 -32.24 5.03
N VAL A 33 16.05 -32.18 6.03
CA VAL A 33 15.04 -33.22 6.24
C VAL A 33 14.13 -33.35 5.01
N TYR A 34 13.69 -32.23 4.42
CA TYR A 34 12.91 -32.26 3.18
C TYR A 34 13.68 -32.93 2.05
N ALA A 35 14.95 -32.56 1.84
CA ALA A 35 15.80 -33.13 0.80
C ALA A 35 16.06 -34.62 1.01
N VAL A 36 16.31 -35.07 2.24
CA VAL A 36 16.51 -36.49 2.55
C VAL A 36 15.23 -37.29 2.35
N ILE A 37 14.08 -36.76 2.76
CA ILE A 37 12.78 -37.43 2.58
C ILE A 37 12.41 -37.50 1.11
N THR A 38 12.70 -36.46 0.31
CA THR A 38 12.36 -36.43 -1.13
C THR A 38 13.36 -37.19 -2.00
N ALA A 39 14.67 -37.11 -1.74
CA ALA A 39 15.69 -37.73 -2.57
C ALA A 39 16.09 -39.14 -2.11
N GLY A 40 16.01 -39.43 -0.81
CA GLY A 40 16.59 -40.64 -0.21
C GLY A 40 15.65 -41.84 -0.07
N SER A 41 14.35 -41.71 -0.38
CA SER A 41 13.44 -42.85 -0.25
C SER A 41 13.51 -43.75 -1.49
N PRO A 42 13.86 -45.05 -1.39
CA PRO A 42 13.81 -45.99 -2.52
C PRO A 42 12.40 -46.17 -3.11
N ILE A 43 11.38 -45.57 -2.47
CA ILE A 43 10.01 -45.50 -2.99
C ILE A 43 9.76 -44.29 -3.86
N TRP A 44 10.47 -43.16 -3.67
CA TRP A 44 10.48 -42.14 -4.70
C TRP A 44 11.12 -42.70 -5.96
N ALA A 45 12.16 -43.53 -5.87
CA ALA A 45 12.71 -44.22 -7.04
C ALA A 45 11.69 -45.10 -7.77
N ARG A 46 10.77 -45.78 -7.06
CA ARG A 46 9.66 -46.54 -7.68
C ARG A 46 8.54 -45.65 -8.21
N MET A 47 8.10 -44.66 -7.44
CA MET A 47 7.14 -43.66 -7.92
C MET A 47 7.68 -42.91 -9.14
N TRP A 48 9.00 -42.72 -9.20
CA TRP A 48 9.70 -42.06 -10.28
C TRP A 48 9.90 -42.93 -11.52
N SER A 49 9.93 -44.25 -11.34
CA SER A 49 10.07 -45.19 -12.45
C SER A 49 8.75 -45.48 -13.16
N ASP A 50 7.63 -45.42 -12.44
CA ASP A 50 6.35 -45.92 -12.95
C ASP A 50 5.58 -44.88 -13.77
N GLU A 51 5.75 -43.57 -13.49
CA GLU A 51 5.17 -42.48 -14.28
C GLU A 51 6.15 -41.28 -14.45
N PRO A 52 6.76 -41.09 -15.62
CA PRO A 52 7.79 -40.07 -15.83
C PRO A 52 7.28 -38.63 -15.64
N LEU A 53 5.99 -38.39 -15.88
CA LEU A 53 5.35 -37.09 -15.65
C LEU A 53 5.35 -36.72 -14.16
N ASN A 54 5.01 -37.66 -13.26
CA ASN A 54 5.00 -37.39 -11.82
C ASN A 54 6.41 -37.14 -11.29
N THR A 55 7.41 -37.84 -11.82
CA THR A 55 8.83 -37.63 -11.52
C THR A 55 9.29 -36.21 -11.80
N THR A 56 9.00 -35.73 -13.01
CA THR A 56 9.39 -34.38 -13.41
C THR A 56 8.67 -33.34 -12.56
N PHE A 57 7.36 -33.50 -12.33
CA PHE A 57 6.59 -32.55 -11.52
C PHE A 57 7.09 -32.47 -10.06
N LEU A 58 7.33 -33.62 -9.42
CA LEU A 58 7.78 -33.66 -8.03
C LEU A 58 9.24 -33.22 -7.87
N GLY A 59 10.10 -33.56 -8.83
CA GLY A 59 11.48 -33.06 -8.88
C GLY A 59 11.52 -31.54 -9.03
N VAL A 60 10.73 -30.98 -9.96
CA VAL A 60 10.60 -29.53 -10.16
C VAL A 60 10.01 -28.86 -8.91
N PHE A 61 9.00 -29.46 -8.29
CA PHE A 61 8.42 -28.95 -7.05
C PHE A 61 9.46 -28.90 -5.92
N ALA A 62 10.18 -29.99 -5.66
CA ALA A 62 11.20 -30.04 -4.62
C ALA A 62 12.35 -29.07 -4.90
N ALA A 63 12.80 -28.98 -6.16
CA ALA A 63 13.87 -28.08 -6.58
C ALA A 63 13.48 -26.59 -6.52
N SER A 64 12.19 -26.26 -6.68
CA SER A 64 11.72 -24.87 -6.68
C SER A 64 11.27 -24.38 -5.31
N ILE A 65 10.68 -25.24 -4.47
CA ILE A 65 10.10 -24.79 -3.20
C ILE A 65 11.15 -24.36 -2.18
N ALA A 66 12.30 -25.06 -2.16
CA ALA A 66 13.43 -24.74 -1.29
C ALA A 66 14.05 -23.36 -1.56
N PRO A 67 14.46 -23.02 -2.81
CA PRO A 67 14.99 -21.69 -3.10
C PRO A 67 13.92 -20.60 -2.96
N LEU A 68 12.66 -20.85 -3.35
CA LEU A 68 11.58 -19.89 -3.13
C LEU A 68 11.38 -19.59 -1.65
N TRP A 69 11.45 -20.61 -0.80
CA TRP A 69 11.38 -20.44 0.65
C TRP A 69 12.57 -19.64 1.20
N LEU A 70 13.80 -19.99 0.82
CA LEU A 70 15.00 -19.26 1.24
C LEU A 70 14.99 -17.79 0.78
N ILE A 71 14.56 -17.54 -0.46
CA ILE A 71 14.39 -16.19 -1.01
C ILE A 71 13.33 -15.44 -0.19
N SER A 72 12.19 -16.07 0.12
CA SER A 72 11.13 -15.47 0.94
C SER A 72 11.65 -15.09 2.32
N LEU A 73 12.42 -15.95 2.99
CA LEU A 73 13.00 -15.66 4.31
C LEU A 73 14.02 -14.52 4.24
N ARG A 74 14.86 -14.51 3.21
CA ARG A 74 15.86 -13.45 2.98
C ARG A 74 15.18 -12.11 2.70
N GLU A 75 14.14 -12.08 1.87
CA GLU A 75 13.38 -10.86 1.59
C GLU A 75 12.56 -10.41 2.82
N GLU A 76 12.03 -11.34 3.62
CA GLU A 76 11.36 -10.99 4.89
C GLU A 76 12.34 -10.37 5.89
N GLN A 77 13.58 -10.88 5.96
CA GLN A 77 14.64 -10.30 6.78
C GLN A 77 15.08 -8.92 6.27
N LYS A 78 15.19 -8.73 4.96
CA LYS A 78 15.61 -7.47 4.34
C LYS A 78 14.54 -6.39 4.49
N SER A 79 13.28 -6.75 4.28
CA SER A 79 12.13 -5.85 4.34
C SER A 79 11.44 -5.88 5.70
N PHE A 80 12.19 -6.20 6.76
CA PHE A 80 11.66 -6.40 8.12
C PHE A 80 10.76 -5.25 8.59
N TYR A 81 11.17 -4.00 8.33
CA TYR A 81 10.44 -2.82 8.77
C TYR A 81 9.33 -2.38 7.81
N ASP A 82 9.20 -2.99 6.63
CA ASP A 82 8.07 -2.75 5.75
C ASP A 82 6.93 -3.74 6.07
N ARG A 83 5.88 -3.25 6.75
CA ARG A 83 4.71 -4.05 7.11
C ARG A 83 3.95 -4.63 5.92
N ARG A 84 4.07 -4.04 4.71
CA ARG A 84 3.42 -4.55 3.50
C ARG A 84 4.21 -5.74 2.95
N ALA A 85 5.51 -5.56 2.74
CA ALA A 85 6.40 -6.64 2.31
C ALA A 85 6.42 -7.80 3.30
N HIS A 86 6.46 -7.49 4.61
CA HIS A 86 6.43 -8.51 5.66
C HIS A 86 5.16 -9.39 5.59
N ARG A 87 3.97 -8.79 5.43
CA ARG A 87 2.72 -9.57 5.28
C ARG A 87 2.71 -10.44 4.03
N ALA A 88 3.22 -9.93 2.91
CA ALA A 88 3.32 -10.69 1.67
C ALA A 88 4.25 -11.91 1.83
N ASN A 89 5.44 -11.70 2.42
CA ASN A 89 6.42 -12.75 2.65
C ASN A 89 5.95 -13.78 3.69
N GLN A 90 5.23 -13.36 4.73
CA GLN A 90 4.60 -14.27 5.68
C GLN A 90 3.56 -15.17 5.01
N ASN A 91 2.71 -14.60 4.15
CA ASN A 91 1.73 -15.39 3.41
C ASN A 91 2.41 -16.37 2.46
N MET A 92 3.48 -15.95 1.79
CA MET A 92 4.26 -16.80 0.88
C MET A 92 4.96 -17.95 1.63
N SER A 93 5.54 -17.68 2.80
CA SER A 93 6.13 -18.72 3.65
C SER A 93 5.08 -19.72 4.13
N VAL A 94 3.92 -19.26 4.61
CA VAL A 94 2.81 -20.15 5.01
C VAL A 94 2.33 -20.98 3.82
N PHE A 95 2.17 -20.36 2.66
CA PHE A 95 1.78 -21.07 1.44
C PHE A 95 2.80 -22.15 1.06
N ALA A 96 4.10 -21.87 1.16
CA ALA A 96 5.14 -22.85 0.88
C ALA A 96 5.07 -24.07 1.83
N HIS A 97 4.86 -23.84 3.12
CA HIS A 97 4.69 -24.94 4.09
C HIS A 97 3.42 -25.74 3.81
N LEU A 98 2.30 -25.06 3.52
CA LEU A 98 1.04 -25.73 3.16
C LEU A 98 1.18 -26.55 1.88
N ALA A 99 1.90 -26.06 0.88
CA ALA A 99 2.17 -26.80 -0.36
C ALA A 99 2.99 -28.07 -0.09
N VAL A 100 4.04 -27.96 0.73
CA VAL A 100 4.86 -29.12 1.14
C VAL A 100 4.01 -30.14 1.92
N LEU A 101 3.18 -29.69 2.86
CA LEU A 101 2.28 -30.55 3.62
C LEU A 101 1.20 -31.20 2.73
N PHE A 102 0.69 -30.48 1.74
CA PHE A 102 -0.29 -31.00 0.79
C PHE A 102 0.31 -32.12 -0.07
N VAL A 103 1.51 -31.90 -0.61
CA VAL A 103 2.25 -32.95 -1.36
C VAL A 103 2.54 -34.15 -0.44
N ALA A 104 2.96 -33.91 0.80
CA ALA A 104 3.16 -34.96 1.79
C ALA A 104 1.88 -35.75 2.08
N ALA A 105 0.74 -35.08 2.21
CA ALA A 105 -0.56 -35.72 2.47
C ALA A 105 -1.03 -36.57 1.29
N LEU A 106 -0.87 -36.07 0.05
CA LEU A 106 -1.15 -36.86 -1.15
C LEU A 106 -0.28 -38.12 -1.20
N SER A 107 1.02 -38.00 -0.94
CA SER A 107 1.92 -39.15 -0.86
C SER A 107 1.59 -40.09 0.30
N ALA A 108 1.10 -39.58 1.43
CA ALA A 108 0.65 -40.40 2.56
C ALA A 108 -0.59 -41.23 2.23
N SER A 109 -1.50 -40.68 1.42
CA SER A 109 -2.72 -41.38 1.01
C SER A 109 -2.41 -42.64 0.17
N THR A 110 -1.35 -42.59 -0.63
CA THR A 110 -0.88 -43.72 -1.44
C THR A 110 -0.07 -44.73 -0.63
N TYR A 111 0.57 -44.32 0.47
CA TYR A 111 1.48 -45.16 1.27
C TYR A 111 1.22 -45.03 2.79
N PRO A 112 0.16 -45.66 3.31
CA PRO A 112 -0.29 -45.47 4.70
C PRO A 112 0.70 -46.00 5.75
N ASN A 113 1.53 -46.99 5.42
CA ASN A 113 2.57 -47.53 6.30
C ASN A 113 3.71 -46.55 6.63
N ARG A 114 3.65 -45.31 6.11
CA ARG A 114 4.72 -44.31 6.20
C ARG A 114 4.30 -43.02 6.90
N ILE A 115 3.16 -43.05 7.59
CA ILE A 115 2.62 -41.89 8.31
C ILE A 115 3.64 -41.23 9.25
N GLY A 116 4.57 -42.00 9.82
CA GLY A 116 5.64 -41.49 10.68
C GLY A 116 6.59 -40.49 9.99
N TYR A 117 6.95 -40.69 8.71
CA TYR A 117 7.80 -39.75 7.97
C TYR A 117 7.07 -38.43 7.71
N TRP A 118 5.77 -38.50 7.41
CA TRP A 118 4.94 -37.33 7.18
C TRP A 118 4.72 -36.53 8.46
N PHE A 119 4.55 -37.22 9.59
CA PHE A 119 4.49 -36.57 10.90
C PHE A 119 5.80 -35.85 11.25
N ALA A 120 6.95 -36.50 11.01
CA ALA A 120 8.26 -35.87 11.20
C ALA A 120 8.42 -34.63 10.32
N LEU A 121 8.06 -34.73 9.03
CA LEU A 121 8.12 -33.61 8.09
C LEU A 121 7.23 -32.43 8.55
N ALA A 122 6.01 -32.70 9.01
CA ALA A 122 5.12 -31.68 9.55
C ALA A 122 5.67 -31.03 10.85
N LEU A 123 6.30 -31.82 11.72
CA LEU A 123 6.91 -31.32 12.95
C LEU A 123 8.08 -30.36 12.66
N PHE A 124 8.96 -30.71 11.71
CA PHE A 124 10.06 -29.84 11.30
C PHE A 124 9.56 -28.57 10.59
N ALA A 125 8.55 -28.70 9.72
CA ALA A 125 7.88 -27.57 9.08
C ALA A 125 7.32 -26.59 10.12
N PHE A 126 6.62 -27.11 11.12
CA PHE A 126 6.06 -26.31 12.20
C PHE A 126 7.15 -25.64 13.04
N ASN A 127 8.20 -26.39 13.41
CA ASN A 127 9.30 -25.85 14.21
C ASN A 127 10.05 -24.72 13.48
N ALA A 128 10.32 -24.89 12.18
CA ALA A 128 10.96 -23.87 11.36
C ALA A 128 10.09 -22.60 11.26
N ALA A 129 8.79 -22.74 11.02
CA ALA A 129 7.86 -21.60 10.97
C ALA A 129 7.70 -20.90 12.33
N ALA A 130 7.63 -21.67 13.41
CA ALA A 130 7.45 -21.14 14.76
C ALA A 130 8.69 -20.38 15.25
N THR A 131 9.89 -20.96 15.07
CA THR A 131 11.16 -20.32 15.45
C THR A 131 11.40 -19.04 14.65
N TRP A 132 11.15 -19.06 13.34
CA TRP A 132 11.23 -17.86 12.50
C TRP A 132 10.27 -16.76 12.96
N ARG A 133 9.00 -17.09 13.19
CA ARG A 133 8.01 -16.12 13.68
C ARG A 133 8.36 -15.56 15.05
N ALA A 134 8.90 -16.37 15.96
CA ALA A 134 9.32 -15.93 17.28
C ALA A 134 10.48 -14.92 17.18
N TRP A 135 11.48 -15.23 16.36
CA TRP A 135 12.59 -14.32 16.11
C TRP A 135 12.13 -13.01 15.45
N MET A 136 11.28 -13.08 14.41
CA MET A 136 10.70 -11.90 13.79
C MET A 136 9.92 -11.04 14.78
N ARG A 137 9.15 -11.66 15.69
CA ARG A 137 8.43 -10.93 16.74
C ARG A 137 9.35 -10.21 17.72
N SER A 138 10.48 -10.80 18.08
CA SER A 138 11.46 -10.16 18.98
C SER A 138 12.12 -8.92 18.38
N ARG A 139 12.05 -8.76 17.06
CA ARG A 139 12.64 -7.65 16.31
C ARG A 139 11.66 -6.49 16.08
N PHE A 140 10.37 -6.64 16.42
CA PHE A 140 9.40 -5.59 16.19
C PHE A 140 9.73 -4.34 16.98
N LEU A 141 9.69 -3.21 16.27
CA LEU A 141 9.80 -1.91 16.91
C LEU A 141 8.57 -1.62 17.76
N PRO A 142 8.72 -0.78 18.80
CA PRO A 142 7.58 -0.10 19.41
C PRO A 142 6.67 0.50 18.34
N ALA A 143 5.36 0.54 18.62
CA ALA A 143 4.37 1.00 17.65
C ALA A 143 4.61 2.44 17.16
N GLU A 144 5.19 3.29 18.03
CA GLU A 144 5.58 4.66 17.74
C GLU A 144 6.74 4.76 16.73
N ASP A 145 7.83 4.04 16.96
CA ASP A 145 9.00 3.99 16.06
C ASP A 145 8.61 3.42 14.69
N GLN A 146 7.77 2.37 14.71
CA GLN A 146 7.26 1.79 13.47
C GLN A 146 6.40 2.79 12.68
N ALA A 147 5.60 3.63 13.34
CA ALA A 147 4.80 4.66 12.67
C ALA A 147 5.69 5.72 11.98
N VAL A 148 6.86 6.02 12.55
CA VAL A 148 7.83 6.93 11.93
C VAL A 148 8.41 6.31 10.65
N ILE A 149 8.81 5.04 10.69
CA ILE A 149 9.31 4.35 9.49
C ILE A 149 8.23 4.26 8.42
N ASP A 150 7.01 3.89 8.80
CA ASP A 150 5.86 3.82 7.88
C ASP A 150 5.62 5.19 7.20
N ALA A 151 5.75 6.29 7.95
CA ALA A 151 5.60 7.65 7.40
C ALA A 151 6.74 8.06 6.46
N LEU A 152 7.98 7.66 6.75
CA LEU A 152 9.13 7.91 5.87
C LEU A 152 9.00 7.14 4.56
N GLN A 153 8.66 5.84 4.62
CA GLN A 153 8.40 5.01 3.45
C GLN A 153 7.25 5.58 2.62
N ALA A 154 6.15 6.00 3.26
CA ALA A 154 5.03 6.63 2.54
C ALA A 154 5.44 7.91 1.80
N ARG A 155 6.35 8.71 2.36
CA ARG A 155 6.89 9.91 1.71
C ARG A 155 7.80 9.56 0.53
N GLU A 156 8.61 8.51 0.65
CA GLU A 156 9.45 8.01 -0.45
C GLU A 156 8.61 7.44 -1.60
N ASP A 157 7.59 6.63 -1.28
CA ASP A 157 6.62 6.12 -2.25
C ASP A 157 5.93 7.26 -3.01
N GLN A 158 5.51 8.32 -2.31
CA GLN A 158 4.90 9.50 -2.93
C GLN A 158 5.86 10.21 -3.88
N LYS A 159 7.15 10.34 -3.51
CA LYS A 159 8.17 10.93 -4.39
C LYS A 159 8.40 10.06 -5.62
N ALA A 160 8.52 8.75 -5.45
CA ALA A 160 8.71 7.81 -6.54
C ALA A 160 7.52 7.83 -7.51
N ALA A 161 6.29 7.86 -6.99
CA ALA A 161 5.07 8.00 -7.79
C ALA A 161 5.04 9.33 -8.55
N ALA A 162 5.41 10.45 -7.91
CA ALA A 162 5.48 11.75 -8.57
C ALA A 162 6.52 11.78 -9.71
N ILE A 163 7.68 11.14 -9.53
CA ILE A 163 8.70 11.02 -10.58
C ILE A 163 8.17 10.16 -11.74
N HIS A 164 7.53 9.04 -11.45
CA HIS A 164 6.92 8.18 -12.47
C HIS A 164 5.80 8.90 -13.23
N ASP A 165 4.94 9.65 -12.55
CA ASP A 165 3.88 10.42 -13.19
C ASP A 165 4.45 11.55 -14.07
N ALA A 166 5.54 12.20 -13.64
CA ALA A 166 6.24 13.18 -14.45
C ALA A 166 6.85 12.56 -15.71
N SER A 167 7.50 11.39 -15.60
CA SER A 167 8.06 10.69 -16.76
C SER A 167 6.97 10.20 -17.73
N GLN A 168 5.83 9.71 -17.22
CA GLN A 168 4.68 9.33 -18.04
C GLN A 168 4.05 10.52 -18.76
N LYS A 169 3.97 11.69 -18.11
CA LYS A 169 3.50 12.93 -18.75
C LYS A 169 4.42 13.34 -19.90
N GLU A 170 5.73 13.25 -19.70
CA GLU A 170 6.72 13.58 -20.74
C GLU A 170 6.63 12.60 -21.93
N LEU A 171 6.50 11.29 -21.67
CA LEU A 171 6.27 10.30 -22.74
C LEU A 171 4.96 10.57 -23.51
N ARG A 172 3.89 10.97 -22.81
CA ARG A 172 2.63 11.36 -23.47
C ARG A 172 2.82 12.61 -24.31
N ARG A 173 3.58 13.60 -23.82
CA ARG A 173 3.92 14.83 -24.54
C ARG A 173 4.67 14.52 -25.84
N GLN A 174 5.70 13.67 -25.76
CA GLN A 174 6.48 13.23 -26.93
C GLN A 174 5.64 12.47 -27.96
N ARG A 175 4.73 11.60 -27.49
CA ARG A 175 3.79 10.91 -28.40
C ARG A 175 2.84 11.89 -29.07
N LEU A 176 2.30 12.86 -28.33
CA LEU A 176 1.41 13.88 -28.87
C LEU A 176 2.13 14.79 -29.87
N SER A 177 3.37 15.20 -29.58
CA SER A 177 4.16 16.03 -30.50
C SER A 177 4.44 15.29 -31.80
N ALA A 178 4.81 14.01 -31.75
CA ALA A 178 5.02 13.19 -32.95
C ALA A 178 3.75 13.05 -33.80
N VAL A 179 2.58 12.88 -33.17
CA VAL A 179 1.29 12.82 -33.88
C VAL A 179 0.97 14.17 -34.53
N LEU A 180 1.14 15.28 -33.81
CA LEU A 180 0.87 16.61 -34.37
C LEU A 180 1.81 16.96 -35.52
N GLU A 181 3.10 16.63 -35.40
CA GLU A 181 4.08 16.82 -36.46
C GLU A 181 3.69 16.04 -37.72
N SER A 182 3.22 14.79 -37.56
CA SER A 182 2.70 14.00 -38.69
C SER A 182 1.46 14.61 -39.35
N LEU A 183 0.71 15.45 -38.63
CA LEU A 183 -0.46 16.19 -39.11
C LEU A 183 -0.12 17.60 -39.61
N GLY A 184 1.15 18.00 -39.60
CA GLY A 184 1.59 19.34 -40.00
C GLY A 184 1.37 20.43 -38.95
N TYR A 185 1.06 20.07 -37.70
CA TYR A 185 0.92 21.00 -36.58
C TYR A 185 2.17 20.96 -35.69
N GLN A 186 2.63 22.12 -35.23
CA GLN A 186 3.64 22.20 -34.17
C GLN A 186 2.94 22.34 -32.82
N LEU A 187 3.31 21.48 -31.86
CA LEU A 187 2.90 21.66 -30.47
C LEU A 187 3.66 22.87 -29.91
N THR A 188 3.09 24.06 -30.00
CA THR A 188 3.62 25.23 -29.31
C THR A 188 3.57 24.90 -27.82
N GLU A 189 4.73 24.85 -27.16
CA GLU A 189 4.73 24.81 -25.70
C GLU A 189 3.91 26.03 -25.27
N PRO A 190 2.86 25.87 -24.44
CA PRO A 190 2.27 27.05 -23.83
C PRO A 190 3.44 27.75 -23.14
N GLU A 191 3.72 29.00 -23.53
CA GLU A 191 4.67 29.83 -22.78
C GLU A 191 4.32 29.65 -21.30
N PRO A 192 5.33 29.48 -20.41
CA PRO A 192 5.09 29.28 -18.99
C PRO A 192 4.14 30.36 -18.55
N SER A 193 2.89 29.96 -18.34
CA SER A 193 1.81 30.90 -18.40
C SER A 193 2.01 31.89 -17.27
N THR A 194 2.33 33.13 -17.63
CA THR A 194 2.02 34.32 -16.83
C THR A 194 0.53 34.61 -16.87
N ALA A 195 -0.32 33.63 -17.23
CA ALA A 195 -1.63 33.59 -16.60
C ALA A 195 -1.37 33.73 -15.10
N PRO A 196 -2.04 34.67 -14.42
CA PRO A 196 -1.95 34.74 -12.98
C PRO A 196 -2.13 33.31 -12.50
N THR A 197 -1.14 32.81 -11.78
CA THR A 197 -1.35 31.62 -10.99
C THR A 197 -2.54 32.00 -10.12
N VAL A 198 -3.75 31.58 -10.51
CA VAL A 198 -4.92 31.62 -9.64
C VAL A 198 -4.73 30.51 -8.60
N HIS A 199 -3.52 30.44 -8.02
CA HIS A 199 -3.31 30.31 -6.60
C HIS A 199 -3.73 31.61 -5.91
N ASP A 200 -4.91 32.14 -6.24
CA ASP A 200 -5.69 32.79 -5.20
C ASP A 200 -5.97 31.66 -4.20
N GLU A 201 -5.14 31.61 -3.16
CA GLU A 201 -5.60 31.16 -1.85
C GLU A 201 -7.03 31.71 -1.70
N PRO A 202 -8.02 30.89 -1.30
CA PRO A 202 -9.35 31.41 -1.11
C PRO A 202 -9.25 32.63 -0.19
N ASP A 203 -9.68 33.78 -0.72
CA ASP A 203 -9.61 35.09 -0.09
C ASP A 203 -10.32 35.09 1.30
N VAL A 204 -11.15 34.07 1.56
CA VAL A 204 -11.78 33.79 2.85
C VAL A 204 -11.21 32.53 3.47
N ARG A 205 -10.61 32.68 4.66
CA ARG A 205 -10.17 31.56 5.49
C ARG A 205 -11.29 31.17 6.46
N TRP A 206 -12.08 30.18 6.07
CA TRP A 206 -13.17 29.65 6.88
C TRP A 206 -12.66 29.01 8.19
N GLN A 207 -13.32 29.31 9.31
CA GLN A 207 -13.07 28.62 10.57
C GLN A 207 -13.67 27.21 10.53
N ILE A 208 -12.81 26.19 10.60
CA ILE A 208 -13.26 24.78 10.57
C ILE A 208 -13.72 24.35 11.97
N PRO A 209 -14.99 23.91 12.15
CA PRO A 209 -15.46 23.45 13.44
C PRO A 209 -14.62 22.27 13.97
N ALA A 210 -14.18 22.38 15.23
CA ALA A 210 -13.31 21.37 15.84
C ALA A 210 -14.03 20.06 16.21
N ARG A 211 -15.36 20.11 16.35
CA ARG A 211 -16.25 19.00 16.73
C ARG A 211 -17.36 18.82 15.70
N LYS A 212 -18.22 17.82 15.92
CA LYS A 212 -19.46 17.65 15.12
C LYS A 212 -20.31 18.91 15.18
N HIS A 213 -20.94 19.24 14.07
CA HIS A 213 -21.71 20.46 13.87
C HIS A 213 -23.03 20.14 13.14
N ALA A 214 -23.92 21.13 13.05
CA ALA A 214 -25.12 21.05 12.20
C ALA A 214 -24.71 20.76 10.75
N PRO A 215 -25.56 20.13 9.91
CA PRO A 215 -25.21 19.84 8.53
C PRO A 215 -24.75 21.09 7.77
N LEU A 216 -23.55 21.00 7.19
CA LEU A 216 -22.99 22.03 6.32
C LEU A 216 -22.80 21.46 4.92
N VAL A 217 -23.04 22.28 3.91
CA VAL A 217 -22.60 22.05 2.54
C VAL A 217 -21.25 22.73 2.35
N TYR A 218 -20.23 21.96 1.97
CA TYR A 218 -18.87 22.44 1.79
C TYR A 218 -18.47 22.43 0.31
N PHE A 219 -17.68 23.43 -0.05
CA PHE A 219 -17.00 23.55 -1.34
C PHE A 219 -15.51 23.45 -1.06
N ILE A 220 -14.85 22.40 -1.56
CA ILE A 220 -13.42 22.18 -1.30
C ILE A 220 -12.63 22.00 -2.59
N ARG A 221 -11.53 22.74 -2.71
CA ARG A 221 -10.69 22.81 -3.91
C ARG A 221 -9.64 21.71 -3.94
N ASN A 222 -9.44 21.11 -5.11
CA ASN A 222 -8.35 20.20 -5.43
C ASN A 222 -7.81 20.52 -6.84
N GLY A 223 -6.79 21.37 -6.91
CA GLY A 223 -6.27 21.89 -8.18
C GLY A 223 -7.32 22.72 -8.92
N ASN A 224 -7.66 22.29 -10.14
CA ASN A 224 -8.64 22.95 -11.02
C ASN A 224 -10.05 22.37 -10.90
N ARG A 225 -10.29 21.58 -9.85
CA ARG A 225 -11.60 21.00 -9.57
C ARG A 225 -12.06 21.38 -8.17
N LEU A 226 -13.36 21.42 -8.00
CA LEU A 226 -14.00 21.71 -6.74
C LEU A 226 -15.02 20.62 -6.42
N LYS A 227 -15.00 20.14 -5.18
CA LYS A 227 -15.97 19.16 -4.68
C LYS A 227 -17.04 19.87 -3.88
N ILE A 228 -18.30 19.56 -4.19
CA ILE A 228 -19.47 20.00 -3.44
C ILE A 228 -20.02 18.79 -2.69
N GLY A 229 -20.15 18.87 -1.35
CA GLY A 229 -20.74 17.79 -0.57
C GLY A 229 -21.29 18.27 0.77
N THR A 230 -22.05 17.42 1.46
CA THR A 230 -22.54 17.70 2.83
C THR A 230 -21.80 16.89 3.91
N THR A 231 -21.70 17.46 5.13
CA THR A 231 -21.12 16.76 6.29
C THR A 231 -21.61 17.36 7.61
N THR A 232 -21.61 16.54 8.67
CA THR A 232 -21.75 16.98 10.07
C THR A 232 -20.43 16.94 10.85
N ASP A 233 -19.34 16.58 10.16
CA ASP A 233 -17.97 16.52 10.70
C ASP A 233 -16.97 16.92 9.60
N LEU A 234 -16.81 18.23 9.42
CA LEU A 234 -15.99 18.83 8.37
C LEU A 234 -14.50 18.54 8.56
N LYS A 235 -14.02 18.56 9.82
CA LYS A 235 -12.62 18.25 10.14
C LYS A 235 -12.25 16.83 9.73
N ARG A 236 -13.08 15.84 10.05
CA ARG A 236 -12.87 14.46 9.59
C ARG A 236 -12.93 14.36 8.08
N ARG A 237 -13.90 15.04 7.44
CA ARG A 237 -14.06 15.01 5.98
C ARG A 237 -12.85 15.56 5.23
N ILE A 238 -12.30 16.71 5.65
CA ILE A 238 -11.08 17.29 5.08
C ILE A 238 -9.91 16.29 5.17
N ARG A 239 -9.73 15.66 6.35
CA ARG A 239 -8.70 14.63 6.54
C ARG A 239 -8.90 13.40 5.65
N THR A 240 -10.13 12.92 5.50
CA THR A 240 -10.46 11.78 4.63
C THR A 240 -10.18 12.08 3.16
N LEU A 241 -10.34 13.34 2.72
CA LEU A 241 -10.00 13.76 1.37
C LEU A 241 -8.50 14.04 1.18
N ALA A 242 -7.69 13.93 2.24
CA ALA A 242 -6.27 14.29 2.25
C ALA A 242 -6.01 15.75 1.78
N LEU A 243 -6.93 16.66 2.10
CA LEU A 243 -6.84 18.09 1.77
C LEU A 243 -6.52 18.92 3.02
N ARG A 244 -6.13 20.18 2.82
CA ARG A 244 -5.87 21.14 3.90
C ARG A 244 -7.11 21.98 4.18
N ALA A 245 -7.17 22.57 5.37
CA ALA A 245 -8.26 23.47 5.75
C ALA A 245 -8.34 24.71 4.86
N GLU A 246 -7.19 25.21 4.39
CA GLU A 246 -7.07 26.32 3.43
C GLU A 246 -7.69 26.01 2.05
N ASN A 247 -8.03 24.74 1.75
CA ASN A 247 -8.68 24.39 0.50
C ASN A 247 -10.21 24.55 0.55
N VAL A 248 -10.79 24.85 1.72
CA VAL A 248 -12.24 25.10 1.84
C VAL A 248 -12.56 26.47 1.26
N ALA A 249 -13.26 26.49 0.14
CA ALA A 249 -13.56 27.70 -0.62
C ALA A 249 -14.85 28.40 -0.14
N LEU A 250 -15.83 27.62 0.33
CA LEU A 250 -17.12 28.10 0.80
C LEU A 250 -17.75 27.08 1.76
N LEU A 251 -18.41 27.58 2.81
CA LEU A 251 -19.31 26.81 3.68
C LEU A 251 -20.70 27.44 3.65
N LEU A 252 -21.73 26.62 3.51
CA LEU A 252 -23.13 27.02 3.57
C LEU A 252 -23.86 26.16 4.58
N ASP A 253 -24.78 26.75 5.34
CA ASP A 253 -25.71 25.98 6.17
C ASP A 253 -26.64 25.15 5.28
N GLY A 254 -26.79 23.86 5.62
CA GLY A 254 -27.70 22.98 4.91
C GLY A 254 -27.27 21.52 4.85
N GLY A 255 -28.25 20.66 4.63
CA GLY A 255 -28.05 19.23 4.45
C GLY A 255 -28.08 18.77 3.00
N GLN A 256 -28.32 17.47 2.82
CA GLN A 256 -28.41 16.80 1.53
C GLN A 256 -29.38 17.45 0.51
N PRO A 257 -30.53 18.04 0.90
CA PRO A 257 -31.39 18.73 -0.08
C PRO A 257 -30.69 19.91 -0.78
N ARG A 258 -29.95 20.73 -0.01
CA ARG A 258 -29.23 21.89 -0.54
C ARG A 258 -28.05 21.46 -1.41
N GLU A 259 -27.35 20.41 -1.02
CA GLU A 259 -26.30 19.80 -1.85
C GLU A 259 -26.85 19.35 -3.22
N ARG A 260 -28.00 18.66 -3.24
CA ARG A 260 -28.62 18.20 -4.49
C ARG A 260 -29.04 19.36 -5.39
N GLU A 261 -29.55 20.44 -4.81
CA GLU A 261 -29.89 21.66 -5.55
C GLU A 261 -28.64 22.26 -6.21
N LEU A 262 -27.53 22.37 -5.48
CA LEU A 262 -26.27 22.89 -6.00
C LEU A 262 -25.65 21.97 -7.06
N HIS A 263 -25.73 20.64 -6.88
CA HIS A 263 -25.32 19.68 -7.92
C HIS A 263 -26.14 19.84 -9.19
N LYS A 264 -27.46 20.07 -9.07
CA LYS A 264 -28.34 20.35 -10.21
C LYS A 264 -27.98 21.68 -10.87
N GLN A 265 -27.75 22.72 -10.07
CA GLN A 265 -27.39 24.06 -10.56
C GLN A 265 -26.10 24.06 -11.38
N PHE A 266 -25.08 23.29 -10.96
CA PHE A 266 -23.78 23.22 -11.62
C PHE A 266 -23.57 21.93 -12.42
N THR A 267 -24.64 21.29 -12.90
CA THR A 267 -24.55 20.02 -13.63
C THR A 267 -23.65 20.12 -14.87
N ASP A 268 -23.66 21.26 -15.59
CA ASP A 268 -22.85 21.46 -16.79
C ASP A 268 -21.34 21.50 -16.50
N LEU A 269 -20.95 21.82 -15.26
CA LEU A 269 -19.56 21.84 -14.82
C LEU A 269 -19.14 20.52 -14.17
N ARG A 270 -20.03 19.52 -14.09
CA ARG A 270 -19.77 18.27 -13.37
C ARG A 270 -18.83 17.36 -14.18
N VAL A 271 -17.78 16.88 -13.53
CA VAL A 271 -16.77 16.01 -14.14
C VAL A 271 -17.27 14.57 -14.12
N GLY A 272 -17.87 14.14 -15.23
CA GLY A 272 -18.43 12.79 -15.39
C GLY A 272 -19.50 12.48 -14.34
N ASN A 273 -19.53 11.25 -13.84
CA ASN A 273 -20.46 10.83 -12.79
C ASN A 273 -19.91 11.01 -11.36
N THR A 274 -19.05 11.99 -11.15
CA THR A 274 -18.38 12.22 -9.85
C THR A 274 -19.01 13.38 -9.08
N GLU A 275 -18.59 13.60 -7.84
CA GLU A 275 -18.96 14.79 -7.05
C GLU A 275 -17.96 15.95 -7.25
N TRP A 276 -17.16 15.90 -8.32
CA TRP A 276 -16.20 16.94 -8.67
C TRP A 276 -16.73 17.80 -9.82
N PHE A 277 -16.48 19.09 -9.74
CA PHE A 277 -16.89 20.11 -10.69
C PHE A 277 -15.65 20.85 -11.20
N ALA A 278 -15.68 21.30 -12.46
CA ALA A 278 -14.66 22.19 -13.00
C ALA A 278 -14.71 23.53 -12.25
N TYR A 279 -13.56 23.98 -11.74
CA TYR A 279 -13.46 25.25 -11.02
C TYR A 279 -13.31 26.40 -12.01
N GLU A 280 -14.42 26.77 -12.66
CA GLU A 280 -14.46 27.81 -13.70
C GLU A 280 -15.86 28.45 -13.81
N GLY A 281 -15.93 29.57 -14.55
CA GLY A 281 -17.19 30.21 -14.96
C GLY A 281 -18.16 30.50 -13.81
N ALA A 282 -19.40 30.02 -13.96
CA ALA A 282 -20.50 30.31 -13.03
C ALA A 282 -20.22 29.84 -11.58
N LEU A 283 -19.43 28.79 -11.40
CA LEU A 283 -19.12 28.27 -10.06
C LEU A 283 -18.16 29.20 -9.29
N ILE A 284 -17.16 29.78 -9.97
CA ILE A 284 -16.26 30.76 -9.36
C ILE A 284 -17.04 31.99 -8.92
N ASN A 285 -17.89 32.51 -9.81
CA ASN A 285 -18.71 33.69 -9.52
C ASN A 285 -19.62 33.45 -8.32
N PHE A 286 -20.29 32.28 -8.27
CA PHE A 286 -21.13 31.91 -7.14
C PHE A 286 -20.35 31.90 -5.81
N ILE A 287 -19.16 31.28 -5.77
CA ILE A 287 -18.34 31.23 -4.55
C ILE A 287 -17.92 32.65 -4.13
N ALA A 288 -17.49 33.48 -5.07
CA ALA A 288 -17.10 34.86 -4.80
C ALA A 288 -18.26 35.69 -4.22
N ASP A 289 -19.46 35.54 -4.78
CA ASP A 289 -20.66 36.24 -4.30
C ASP A 289 -21.08 35.78 -2.90
N GLN A 290 -21.08 34.47 -2.63
CA GLN A 290 -21.41 33.94 -1.31
C GLN A 290 -20.40 34.36 -0.24
N ASN A 291 -19.11 34.33 -0.56
CA ASN A 291 -18.06 34.82 0.34
C ASN A 291 -18.22 36.32 0.63
N ARG A 292 -18.66 37.12 -0.35
CA ARG A 292 -18.95 38.55 -0.14
C ARG A 292 -20.15 38.77 0.79
N ILE A 293 -21.16 37.91 0.71
CA ILE A 293 -22.33 37.96 1.61
C ILE A 293 -21.90 37.59 3.03
N ALA A 294 -21.18 36.48 3.21
CA ALA A 294 -20.71 36.03 4.52
C ALA A 294 -19.86 37.09 5.25
N ARG A 295 -18.97 37.80 4.52
CA ARG A 295 -18.20 38.92 5.08
C ARG A 295 -19.05 40.08 5.59
N LYS A 296 -20.16 40.38 4.91
CA LYS A 296 -21.07 41.46 5.35
C LYS A 296 -21.81 41.07 6.62
N GLU A 297 -22.12 39.79 6.79
CA GLU A 297 -22.79 39.27 7.98
C GLU A 297 -21.84 39.18 9.19
N GLU A 298 -20.55 38.87 8.98
CA GLU A 298 -19.54 38.86 10.06
C GLU A 298 -19.09 40.26 10.51
N GLY A 299 -19.25 41.28 9.65
CA GLY A 299 -18.88 42.67 9.93
C GLY A 299 -19.98 43.51 10.58
N GLN A 300 -21.15 42.93 10.86
CA GLN A 300 -22.28 43.53 11.59
C GLN A 300 -22.33 43.03 13.03
#